data_AF-A0A378I6A6-F1
#
_entry.id   AF-A0A378I6A6-F1
#
_cell.length_a   1.000
_cell.length_b   1.000
_cell.length_c   1.000
_cell.angle_alpha   90.00
_cell.angle_beta   90.00
_cell.angle_gamma   90.00
#
_symmetry.space_group_name_H-M   'P 1'
#
loop_
_entity.id
_entity.type
_entity.pdbx_description
1 polymer ?
#
loop_
_entity_poly.entity_id
_entity_poly.type
_entity_poly.pdbx_seq_one_letter_code
_entity_poly.pdbx_strand_id
1 'polypeptide(L)'
;MDWKIQLKRQYETCKRFIYFVVNNFFEDDCTYRASALAFTSLLAIVPLMTVGLSILSSFPVFQGLIEPLQNFIFANFVPATGAVIQTYIQQFTAQVSKLPVWGVIFLIVTALLVMVTIERAMNKIWRVNCARHGVSAFLLYWTILSLAPVLLGLSLAASSYLFSLPLLKTPLTPSFLLNYLPFFLSLIGFTFLYVVVPNRPVQLRHGFWGALFATVLFESAKHAFAYYLGRYNTYQLLYGAFATVPIFFVWVYWVWIITLMGAEISYALAVHHQRRQGQPLPGFLHALLWLYCLWQAQQNGRGLSLEQLTESSDRPYAVDIGKMIEILEDLQLIHSDHDETFHLSRNLGEFSVYWLSQQLPFQLPSQIELKNDHWQPWSGIFNEADKQLKNTLSISLHELFGRSHVSANAN
;
A
#
# COMPACT_ATOMS: atom_id res chain seq x y z
N MET A 1 -34.62 -19.78 3.79
CA MET A 1 -34.54 -19.20 2.42
C MET A 1 -33.40 -18.17 2.31
N ASP A 2 -32.83 -17.76 3.44
CA ASP A 2 -31.83 -16.69 3.56
C ASP A 2 -30.41 -17.05 3.11
N TRP A 3 -30.01 -18.32 3.17
CA TRP A 3 -28.64 -18.72 2.81
C TRP A 3 -28.33 -18.46 1.33
N LYS A 4 -29.29 -18.66 0.42
CA LYS A 4 -29.12 -18.37 -1.02
C LYS A 4 -28.97 -16.87 -1.30
N ILE A 5 -29.68 -16.04 -0.54
CA ILE A 5 -29.64 -14.58 -0.66
C ILE A 5 -28.29 -14.06 -0.10
N GLN A 6 -27.85 -14.59 1.03
CA GLN A 6 -26.53 -14.30 1.60
C GLN A 6 -25.39 -14.72 0.68
N LEU A 7 -25.45 -15.91 0.08
CA LEU A 7 -24.46 -16.39 -0.89
C LEU A 7 -24.43 -15.52 -2.15
N LYS A 8 -25.59 -15.14 -2.68
CA LYS A 8 -25.66 -14.22 -3.83
C LYS A 8 -25.06 -12.86 -3.49
N ARG A 9 -25.32 -12.33 -2.29
CA ARG A 9 -24.73 -11.07 -1.82
C ARG A 9 -23.22 -11.17 -1.64
N GLN A 10 -22.71 -12.25 -1.05
CA GLN A 10 -21.27 -12.49 -0.90
C GLN A 10 -20.57 -12.63 -2.26
N TYR A 11 -21.18 -13.34 -3.20
CA TYR A 11 -20.67 -13.48 -4.56
C TYR A 11 -20.57 -12.13 -5.27
N GLU A 12 -21.61 -11.29 -5.22
CA GLU A 12 -21.58 -9.95 -5.81
C GLU A 12 -20.54 -9.04 -5.16
N THR A 13 -20.38 -9.10 -3.82
CA THR A 13 -19.33 -8.36 -3.12
C THR A 13 -17.94 -8.83 -3.54
N CYS A 14 -17.71 -10.13 -3.65
CA CYS A 14 -16.44 -10.70 -4.06
C CYS A 14 -16.12 -10.33 -5.52
N LYS A 15 -17.10 -10.44 -6.42
CA LYS A 15 -16.97 -10.03 -7.82
C LYS A 15 -16.58 -8.55 -7.95
N ARG A 16 -17.19 -7.67 -7.16
CA ARG A 16 -16.84 -6.24 -7.14
C ARG A 16 -15.46 -5.99 -6.55
N PHE A 17 -15.09 -6.71 -5.50
CA PHE A 17 -13.74 -6.65 -4.94
C PHE A 17 -12.69 -7.00 -6.00
N ILE A 18 -12.89 -8.13 -6.69
CA ILE A 18 -12.00 -8.57 -7.76
C ILE A 18 -11.96 -7.55 -8.89
N TYR A 19 -13.13 -7.07 -9.36
CA TYR A 19 -13.19 -6.07 -10.41
C TYR A 19 -12.44 -4.78 -10.02
N PHE A 20 -12.64 -4.29 -8.80
CA PHE A 20 -11.96 -3.09 -8.29
C PHE A 20 -10.44 -3.27 -8.24
N VAL A 21 -9.96 -4.40 -7.68
CA VAL A 21 -8.53 -4.72 -7.61
C VAL A 21 -7.94 -4.82 -9.01
N VAL A 22 -8.59 -5.53 -9.93
CA VAL A 22 -8.09 -5.70 -11.30
C VAL A 22 -8.09 -4.38 -12.06
N ASN A 23 -9.15 -3.57 -11.93
CA ASN A 23 -9.24 -2.26 -12.58
C ASN A 23 -8.13 -1.34 -12.09
N ASN A 24 -7.96 -1.20 -10.78
CA ASN A 24 -6.89 -0.37 -10.21
C ASN A 24 -5.50 -0.88 -10.58
N PHE A 25 -5.28 -2.19 -10.58
CA PHE A 25 -4.00 -2.77 -10.97
C PHE A 25 -3.58 -2.35 -12.40
N PHE A 26 -4.53 -2.23 -13.32
CA PHE A 26 -4.26 -1.72 -14.66
C PHE A 26 -4.18 -0.18 -14.71
N GLU A 27 -5.05 0.55 -14.01
CA GLU A 27 -4.99 2.02 -13.92
C GLU A 27 -3.69 2.53 -13.28
N ASP A 28 -3.07 1.71 -12.44
CA ASP A 28 -1.82 2.03 -11.73
C ASP A 28 -0.57 1.67 -12.51
N ASP A 29 -0.74 1.13 -13.71
CA ASP A 29 0.32 0.61 -14.56
C ASP A 29 1.18 -0.43 -13.81
N CYS A 30 0.56 -1.28 -12.96
CA CYS A 30 1.31 -2.24 -12.15
C CYS A 30 2.16 -3.20 -13.00
N THR A 31 1.70 -3.54 -14.21
CA THR A 31 2.46 -4.36 -15.16
C THR A 31 3.75 -3.67 -15.62
N TYR A 32 3.67 -2.38 -15.96
CA TYR A 32 4.83 -1.58 -16.34
C TYR A 32 5.78 -1.36 -15.15
N ARG A 33 5.22 -1.06 -13.97
CA ARG A 33 5.99 -0.91 -12.72
C ARG A 33 6.70 -2.20 -12.34
N ALA A 34 6.06 -3.36 -12.50
CA ALA A 34 6.69 -4.66 -12.28
C ALA A 34 7.88 -4.87 -13.21
N SER A 35 7.80 -4.46 -14.48
CA SER A 35 8.94 -4.52 -15.40
C SER A 35 10.10 -3.61 -14.96
N ALA A 36 9.80 -2.37 -14.55
CA ALA A 36 10.81 -1.45 -14.05
C ALA A 36 11.47 -1.97 -12.76
N LEU A 37 10.68 -2.51 -11.83
CA LEU A 37 11.15 -3.13 -10.60
C LEU A 37 11.98 -4.39 -10.88
N ALA A 38 11.59 -5.22 -11.84
CA ALA A 38 12.34 -6.41 -12.22
C ALA A 38 13.69 -6.04 -12.82
N PHE A 39 13.72 -5.04 -13.71
CA PHE A 39 14.96 -4.54 -14.29
C PHE A 39 15.90 -3.96 -13.23
N THR A 40 15.40 -3.08 -12.35
CA THR A 40 16.23 -2.52 -11.26
C THR A 40 16.71 -3.60 -10.30
N SER A 41 15.87 -4.58 -9.96
CA SER A 41 16.25 -5.72 -9.11
C SER A 41 17.33 -6.59 -9.75
N LEU A 42 17.25 -6.84 -11.06
CA LEU A 42 18.24 -7.63 -11.79
C LEU A 42 19.60 -6.93 -11.85
N LEU A 43 19.62 -5.60 -11.99
CA LEU A 43 20.85 -4.81 -11.86
C LEU A 43 21.40 -4.79 -10.43
N ALA A 44 20.52 -4.87 -9.43
CA ALA A 44 20.87 -4.81 -8.02
C ALA A 44 21.34 -6.12 -7.41
N ILE A 45 20.90 -7.26 -7.94
CA ILE A 45 21.15 -8.56 -7.29
C ILE A 45 22.64 -8.86 -7.15
N VAL A 46 23.45 -8.59 -8.17
CA VAL A 46 24.88 -8.87 -8.14
C VAL A 46 25.59 -7.99 -7.11
N PRO A 47 25.47 -6.64 -7.12
CA PRO A 47 26.07 -5.78 -6.09
C PRO A 47 25.59 -6.10 -4.68
N LEU A 48 24.29 -6.30 -4.49
CA LEU A 48 23.68 -6.58 -3.18
C LEU A 48 24.20 -7.88 -2.58
N MET A 49 24.20 -8.97 -3.36
CA MET A 49 24.73 -10.26 -2.92
C MET A 49 26.20 -10.16 -2.59
N THR A 50 26.96 -9.53 -3.48
CA THR A 50 28.40 -9.37 -3.37
C THR A 50 28.81 -8.70 -2.05
N VAL A 51 28.32 -7.49 -1.81
CA VAL A 51 28.74 -6.71 -0.64
C VAL A 51 28.04 -7.23 0.63
N GLY A 52 26.79 -7.72 0.53
CA GLY A 52 26.12 -8.37 1.66
C GLY A 52 26.91 -9.57 2.19
N LEU A 53 27.42 -10.42 1.28
CA LEU A 53 28.30 -11.52 1.63
C LEU A 53 29.67 -11.04 2.12
N SER A 54 30.24 -9.99 1.54
CA SER A 54 31.50 -9.40 2.02
C SER A 54 31.39 -8.87 3.46
N ILE A 55 30.32 -8.14 3.78
CA ILE A 55 30.04 -7.67 5.14
C ILE A 55 29.91 -8.87 6.07
N LEU A 56 29.14 -9.88 5.67
CA LEU A 56 28.96 -11.10 6.47
C LEU A 56 30.30 -11.82 6.72
N SER A 57 31.16 -11.91 5.71
CA SER A 57 32.50 -12.53 5.80
C SER A 57 33.48 -11.73 6.66
N SER A 58 33.24 -10.42 6.83
CA SER A 58 34.07 -9.53 7.66
C SER A 58 33.88 -9.83 9.16
N PHE A 59 32.79 -10.50 9.54
CA PHE A 59 32.51 -10.91 10.91
C PHE A 59 32.83 -12.40 11.08
N PRO A 60 33.81 -12.77 11.93
CA PRO A 60 34.23 -14.16 12.11
C PRO A 60 33.11 -15.14 12.49
N VAL A 61 32.11 -14.65 13.24
CA VAL A 61 30.95 -15.44 13.70
C VAL A 61 30.11 -15.99 12.54
N PHE A 62 30.12 -15.34 11.37
CA PHE A 62 29.26 -15.73 10.24
C PHE A 62 30.00 -16.46 9.12
N GLN A 63 31.30 -16.71 9.24
CA GLN A 63 32.09 -17.38 8.18
C GLN A 63 31.56 -18.79 7.84
N GLY A 64 31.06 -19.54 8.83
CA GLY A 64 30.43 -20.85 8.61
C GLY A 64 28.97 -20.79 8.13
N LEU A 65 28.36 -19.61 8.04
CA LEU A 65 26.96 -19.43 7.66
C LEU A 65 26.76 -18.95 6.23
N ILE A 66 27.83 -18.58 5.52
CA ILE A 66 27.78 -18.04 4.16
C ILE A 66 27.22 -19.05 3.15
N GLU A 67 27.76 -20.27 3.11
CA GLU A 67 27.30 -21.31 2.17
C GLU A 67 25.87 -21.79 2.48
N PRO A 68 25.50 -22.09 3.75
CA PRO A 68 24.11 -22.35 4.12
C PRO A 68 23.15 -21.20 3.76
N LEU A 69 23.57 -19.94 3.93
CA LEU A 69 22.77 -18.77 3.57
C LEU A 69 22.53 -18.71 2.06
N GLN A 70 23.59 -18.86 1.25
CA GLN A 70 23.46 -18.87 -0.20
C GLN A 70 22.49 -19.97 -0.64
N ASN A 71 22.69 -21.19 -0.15
CA ASN A 71 21.84 -22.32 -0.48
C ASN A 71 20.39 -22.09 -0.04
N PHE A 72 20.17 -21.50 1.13
CA PHE A 72 18.84 -21.13 1.61
C PHE A 72 18.17 -20.09 0.71
N ILE A 73 18.89 -19.01 0.33
CA ILE A 73 18.37 -17.96 -0.55
C ILE A 73 17.99 -18.56 -1.91
N PHE A 74 18.90 -19.32 -2.53
CA PHE A 74 18.63 -19.91 -3.83
C PHE A 74 17.48 -20.92 -3.75
N ALA A 75 17.51 -21.87 -2.82
CA ALA A 75 16.46 -22.88 -2.71
C ALA A 75 15.06 -22.30 -2.45
N ASN A 76 14.96 -21.18 -1.72
CA ASN A 76 13.67 -20.65 -1.26
C ASN A 76 13.16 -19.44 -2.04
N PHE A 77 14.03 -18.71 -2.75
CA PHE A 77 13.66 -17.46 -3.43
C PHE A 77 14.05 -17.41 -4.92
N VAL A 78 14.89 -18.34 -5.41
CA VAL A 78 15.35 -18.38 -6.81
C VAL A 78 15.14 -19.77 -7.43
N PRO A 79 14.32 -19.93 -8.47
CA PRO A 79 14.09 -21.23 -9.10
C PRO A 79 15.35 -21.86 -9.71
N ALA A 80 15.28 -23.16 -10.03
CA ALA A 80 16.37 -24.06 -10.42
C ALA A 80 17.36 -23.58 -11.52
N THR A 81 17.03 -22.55 -12.31
CA THR A 81 18.01 -21.82 -13.15
C THR A 81 19.09 -21.08 -12.35
N GLY A 82 18.96 -21.02 -11.03
CA GLY A 82 19.89 -20.40 -10.11
C GLY A 82 21.31 -20.94 -10.16
N ALA A 83 21.58 -22.17 -10.62
CA ALA A 83 22.94 -22.74 -10.62
C ALA A 83 23.93 -21.94 -11.51
N VAL A 84 23.49 -21.46 -12.67
CA VAL A 84 24.31 -20.63 -13.56
C VAL A 84 24.52 -19.24 -12.94
N ILE A 85 23.47 -18.64 -12.37
CA ILE A 85 23.54 -17.34 -11.67
C ILE A 85 24.41 -17.44 -10.41
N GLN A 86 24.31 -18.53 -9.67
CA GLN A 86 25.11 -18.85 -8.49
C GLN A 86 26.58 -18.94 -8.88
N THR A 87 26.91 -19.59 -10.00
CA THR A 87 28.29 -19.65 -10.51
C THR A 87 28.82 -18.26 -10.86
N TYR A 88 28.02 -17.41 -11.53
CA TYR A 88 28.43 -16.03 -11.84
C TYR A 88 28.57 -15.16 -10.59
N ILE A 89 27.65 -15.30 -9.62
CA ILE A 89 27.73 -14.59 -8.33
C ILE A 89 28.96 -15.06 -7.54
N GLN A 90 29.27 -16.35 -7.53
CA GLN A 90 30.45 -16.90 -6.86
C GLN A 90 31.75 -16.42 -7.53
N GLN A 91 31.82 -16.43 -8.87
CA GLN A 91 32.96 -15.90 -9.62
C GLN A 91 33.15 -14.39 -9.38
N PHE A 92 32.06 -13.62 -9.35
CA PHE A 92 32.12 -12.20 -9.06
C PHE A 92 32.54 -11.95 -7.60
N THR A 93 31.97 -12.69 -6.63
CA THR A 93 32.30 -12.60 -5.20
C THR A 93 33.75 -13.00 -4.92
N ALA A 94 34.31 -13.98 -5.64
CA ALA A 94 35.72 -14.34 -5.55
C ALA A 94 36.66 -13.20 -6.02
N GLN A 95 36.19 -12.37 -6.95
CA GLN A 95 36.88 -11.17 -7.41
C GLN A 95 36.72 -9.97 -6.45
N VAL A 96 35.78 -10.06 -5.51
CA VAL A 96 35.32 -8.96 -4.67
C VAL A 96 36.10 -8.78 -3.38
N SER A 97 36.81 -9.81 -2.93
CA SER A 97 37.81 -9.66 -1.85
C SER A 97 38.94 -8.67 -2.22
N LYS A 98 38.93 -8.12 -3.45
CA LYS A 98 39.78 -7.03 -3.93
C LYS A 98 39.02 -5.74 -4.27
N LEU A 99 37.72 -5.62 -3.95
CA LEU A 99 36.92 -4.46 -4.36
C LEU A 99 37.43 -3.17 -3.70
N PRO A 100 37.82 -2.15 -4.49
CA PRO A 100 38.10 -0.82 -3.99
C PRO A 100 36.81 -0.15 -3.47
N VAL A 101 36.94 0.93 -2.71
CA VAL A 101 35.86 1.78 -2.13
C VAL A 101 34.66 1.99 -3.07
N TRP A 102 34.91 2.05 -4.38
CA TRP A 102 33.91 2.13 -5.45
C TRP A 102 32.82 1.04 -5.43
N GLY A 103 33.14 -0.19 -5.00
CA GLY A 103 32.18 -1.28 -4.92
C GLY A 103 31.11 -1.07 -3.85
N VAL A 104 31.49 -0.50 -2.71
CA VAL A 104 30.56 -0.16 -1.63
C VAL A 104 29.66 1.00 -2.05
N ILE A 105 30.21 2.02 -2.71
CA ILE A 105 29.43 3.13 -3.27
C ILE A 105 28.41 2.60 -4.27
N PHE A 106 28.82 1.70 -5.17
CA PHE A 106 27.92 1.09 -6.15
C PHE A 106 26.79 0.29 -5.50
N LEU A 107 27.05 -0.46 -4.42
CA LEU A 107 25.98 -1.10 -3.64
C LEU A 107 25.02 -0.07 -3.10
N ILE A 108 25.51 0.98 -2.42
CA ILE A 108 24.63 1.95 -1.76
C ILE A 108 23.72 2.60 -2.79
N VAL A 109 24.28 3.05 -3.91
CA VAL A 109 23.52 3.64 -5.01
C VAL A 109 22.47 2.67 -5.56
N THR A 110 22.84 1.40 -5.77
CA THR A 110 21.92 0.43 -6.38
C THR A 110 20.81 -0.01 -5.41
N ALA A 111 21.14 -0.17 -4.12
CA ALA A 111 20.17 -0.43 -3.06
C ALA A 111 19.17 0.72 -2.92
N LEU A 112 19.66 1.97 -2.93
CA LEU A 112 18.82 3.17 -2.91
C LEU A 112 17.93 3.24 -4.15
N LEU A 113 18.45 2.90 -5.33
CA LEU A 113 17.68 2.90 -6.58
C LEU A 113 16.50 1.91 -6.51
N VAL A 114 16.75 0.68 -6.06
CA VAL A 114 15.69 -0.32 -5.86
C VAL A 114 14.66 0.20 -4.87
N MET A 115 15.11 0.70 -3.72
CA MET A 115 14.23 1.15 -2.66
C MET A 115 13.33 2.33 -3.09
N VAL A 116 13.90 3.33 -3.77
CA VAL A 116 13.15 4.46 -4.34
C VAL A 116 12.13 3.96 -5.38
N THR A 117 12.47 2.95 -6.17
CA THR A 117 11.56 2.37 -7.17
C THR A 117 10.39 1.64 -6.49
N ILE A 118 10.66 0.88 -5.43
CA ILE A 118 9.61 0.20 -4.63
C ILE A 118 8.71 1.24 -3.98
N GLU A 119 9.28 2.26 -3.32
CA GLU A 119 8.51 3.33 -2.67
C GLU A 119 7.59 4.03 -3.68
N ARG A 120 8.09 4.40 -4.86
CA ARG A 120 7.27 5.04 -5.91
C ARG A 120 6.14 4.13 -6.40
N ALA A 121 6.36 2.82 -6.47
CA ALA A 121 5.32 1.87 -6.85
C ALA A 121 4.25 1.77 -5.75
N MET A 122 4.66 1.63 -4.49
CA MET A 122 3.75 1.59 -3.35
C MET A 122 2.96 2.90 -3.20
N ASN A 123 3.63 4.05 -3.26
CA ASN A 123 3.00 5.37 -3.15
C ASN A 123 1.96 5.60 -4.26
N LYS A 124 2.19 5.10 -5.48
CA LYS A 124 1.19 5.18 -6.56
C LYS A 124 -0.10 4.42 -6.17
N ILE A 125 0.04 3.18 -5.72
CA ILE A 125 -1.08 2.33 -5.27
C ILE A 125 -1.83 3.02 -4.13
N TRP A 126 -1.10 3.53 -3.15
CA TRP A 126 -1.67 4.22 -1.98
C TRP A 126 -2.14 5.66 -2.25
N ARG A 127 -2.09 6.13 -3.51
CA ARG A 127 -2.49 7.48 -3.92
C ARG A 127 -1.75 8.60 -3.17
N VAL A 128 -0.48 8.37 -2.84
CA VAL A 128 0.36 9.34 -2.15
C VAL A 128 1.10 10.21 -3.16
N ASN A 129 0.82 11.51 -3.14
CA ASN A 129 1.41 12.47 -4.08
C ASN A 129 2.80 12.97 -3.64
N CYS A 130 3.14 12.85 -2.36
CA CYS A 130 4.39 13.32 -1.79
C CYS A 130 5.31 12.15 -1.44
N ALA A 131 6.45 12.04 -2.14
CA ALA A 131 7.51 11.12 -1.74
C ALA A 131 8.12 11.53 -0.39
N ARG A 132 8.78 10.59 0.28
CA ARG A 132 9.50 10.89 1.51
C ARG A 132 10.78 11.67 1.20
N HIS A 133 11.06 12.73 1.97
CA HIS A 133 12.24 13.58 1.75
C HIS A 133 13.10 13.71 3.01
N GLY A 134 14.40 13.92 2.82
CA GLY A 134 15.34 14.21 3.90
C GLY A 134 15.58 13.04 4.85
N VAL A 135 15.55 13.32 6.15
CA VAL A 135 15.95 12.37 7.22
C VAL A 135 15.01 11.17 7.32
N SER A 136 13.70 11.35 7.10
CA SER A 136 12.72 10.25 7.20
C SER A 136 12.89 9.21 6.09
N ALA A 137 13.27 9.64 4.87
CA ALA A 137 13.61 8.74 3.77
C ALA A 137 14.91 7.99 4.09
N PHE A 138 15.94 8.72 4.54
CA PHE A 138 17.21 8.13 4.93
C PHE A 138 17.07 7.08 6.04
N LEU A 139 16.31 7.37 7.10
CA LEU A 139 16.09 6.44 8.21
C LEU A 139 15.34 5.18 7.79
N LEU A 140 14.32 5.29 6.93
CA LEU A 140 13.63 4.09 6.43
C LEU A 140 14.56 3.26 5.56
N TYR A 141 15.29 3.88 4.63
CA TYR A 141 16.22 3.16 3.75
C TYR A 141 17.33 2.48 4.55
N TRP A 142 17.86 3.16 5.57
CA TRP A 142 18.87 2.61 6.46
C TRP A 142 18.32 1.48 7.32
N THR A 143 17.10 1.62 7.85
CA THR A 143 16.44 0.56 8.61
C THR A 143 16.27 -0.68 7.74
N ILE A 144 15.77 -0.56 6.51
CA ILE A 144 15.59 -1.72 5.62
C ILE A 144 16.93 -2.36 5.27
N LEU A 145 17.93 -1.55 4.92
CA LEU A 145 19.24 -2.04 4.51
C LEU A 145 20.00 -2.75 5.65
N SER A 146 19.78 -2.34 6.89
CA SER A 146 20.39 -2.98 8.07
C SER A 146 19.55 -4.14 8.63
N LEU A 147 18.22 -4.00 8.63
CA LEU A 147 17.30 -5.00 9.17
C LEU A 147 17.29 -6.28 8.33
N ALA A 148 17.39 -6.19 7.00
CA ALA A 148 17.36 -7.36 6.14
C ALA A 148 18.53 -8.35 6.41
N PRO A 149 19.81 -7.93 6.45
CA PRO A 149 20.92 -8.81 6.86
C PRO A 149 20.79 -9.34 8.28
N VAL A 150 20.31 -8.52 9.23
CA VAL A 150 20.12 -8.94 10.63
C VAL A 150 19.05 -10.01 10.75
N LEU A 151 17.90 -9.84 10.08
CA LEU A 151 16.82 -10.83 10.06
C LEU A 151 17.27 -12.13 9.38
N LEU A 152 18.04 -12.06 8.29
CA LEU A 152 18.65 -13.23 7.67
C LEU A 152 19.63 -13.92 8.63
N GLY A 153 20.54 -13.17 9.26
CA GLY A 153 21.48 -13.70 10.25
C GLY A 153 20.78 -14.35 11.44
N LEU A 154 19.72 -13.73 11.96
CA LEU A 154 18.89 -14.28 13.04
C LEU A 154 18.12 -15.52 12.60
N SER A 155 17.56 -15.54 11.38
CA SER A 155 16.84 -16.71 10.86
C SER A 155 17.75 -17.94 10.73
N LEU A 156 19.01 -17.72 10.34
CA LEU A 156 20.02 -18.76 10.26
C LEU A 156 20.58 -19.16 11.62
N ALA A 157 20.83 -18.21 12.50
CA ALA A 157 21.24 -18.48 13.87
C ALA A 157 20.17 -19.28 14.61
N ALA A 158 18.89 -18.91 14.46
CA ALA A 158 17.75 -19.66 14.97
C ALA A 158 17.70 -21.06 14.37
N SER A 159 17.82 -21.19 13.05
CA SER A 159 17.86 -22.51 12.38
C SER A 159 19.01 -23.36 12.89
N SER A 160 20.23 -22.83 12.96
CA SER A 160 21.44 -23.52 13.43
C SER A 160 21.36 -23.90 14.92
N TYR A 161 20.85 -22.99 15.76
CA TYR A 161 20.63 -23.26 17.18
C TYR A 161 19.58 -24.36 17.39
N LEU A 162 18.46 -24.30 16.65
CA LEU A 162 17.46 -25.36 16.63
C LEU A 162 18.07 -26.70 16.16
N PHE A 163 18.92 -26.71 15.13
CA PHE A 163 19.62 -27.92 14.70
C PHE A 163 20.65 -28.47 15.73
N SER A 164 21.16 -27.62 16.62
CA SER A 164 22.15 -28.01 17.66
C SER A 164 21.54 -28.51 18.97
N LEU A 165 20.23 -28.33 19.20
CA LEU A 165 19.56 -28.80 20.40
C LEU A 165 19.51 -30.35 20.45
N PRO A 166 20.06 -31.00 21.49
CA PRO A 166 20.10 -32.46 21.60
C PRO A 166 18.72 -33.14 21.58
N LEU A 167 17.68 -32.41 21.99
CA LEU A 167 16.27 -32.85 21.98
C LEU A 167 15.70 -33.01 20.56
N LEU A 168 16.30 -32.35 19.56
CA LEU A 168 15.90 -32.38 18.16
C LEU A 168 16.70 -33.42 17.32
N LYS A 169 17.46 -34.31 17.97
CA LYS A 169 18.10 -35.48 17.33
C LYS A 169 17.22 -36.75 17.35
N THR A 170 15.97 -36.64 17.77
CA THR A 170 14.98 -37.71 17.61
C THR A 170 14.36 -37.62 16.20
N PRO A 171 14.00 -38.75 15.55
CA PRO A 171 13.43 -38.78 14.19
C PRO A 171 12.01 -38.16 14.10
N LEU A 172 11.51 -37.57 15.19
CA LEU A 172 10.20 -36.93 15.33
C LEU A 172 10.36 -35.44 15.71
N THR A 173 11.34 -34.76 15.12
CA THR A 173 11.41 -33.29 15.20
C THR A 173 10.17 -32.65 14.56
N PRO A 174 9.75 -31.45 15.00
CA PRO A 174 8.66 -30.73 14.35
C PRO A 174 9.15 -30.16 13.01
N SER A 175 9.34 -31.04 12.03
CA SER A 175 9.63 -30.76 10.63
C SER A 175 8.68 -29.73 10.01
N PHE A 176 7.48 -29.59 10.59
CA PHE A 176 6.52 -28.54 10.29
C PHE A 176 7.16 -27.14 10.37
N LEU A 177 7.79 -26.77 11.48
CA LEU A 177 8.26 -25.40 11.69
C LEU A 177 9.37 -24.98 10.71
N LEU A 178 10.26 -25.90 10.34
CA LEU A 178 11.31 -25.67 9.35
C LEU A 178 10.77 -25.64 7.91
N ASN A 179 9.77 -26.49 7.59
CA ASN A 179 9.16 -26.52 6.26
C ASN A 179 8.30 -25.28 5.96
N TYR A 180 7.66 -24.69 6.98
CA TYR A 180 6.87 -23.47 6.83
C TYR A 180 7.65 -22.19 7.12
N LEU A 181 8.91 -22.27 7.56
CA LEU A 181 9.74 -21.10 7.82
C LEU A 181 9.84 -20.13 6.62
N PRO A 182 10.04 -20.61 5.37
CA PRO A 182 10.06 -19.72 4.19
C PRO A 182 8.72 -19.02 3.94
N PHE A 183 7.61 -19.71 4.22
CA PHE A 183 6.26 -19.14 4.12
C PHE A 183 6.10 -17.99 5.12
N PHE A 184 6.47 -18.19 6.39
CA PHE A 184 6.37 -17.14 7.42
C PHE A 184 7.31 -15.97 7.16
N LEU A 185 8.54 -16.23 6.69
CA LEU A 185 9.48 -15.17 6.29
C LEU A 185 8.92 -14.33 5.14
N SER A 186 8.35 -14.98 4.12
CA SER A 186 7.68 -14.30 3.02
C SER A 186 6.49 -13.48 3.49
N LEU A 187 5.66 -14.02 4.40
CA LEU A 187 4.51 -13.33 4.97
C LEU A 187 4.91 -12.08 5.76
N ILE A 188 5.92 -12.20 6.63
CA ILE A 188 6.46 -11.07 7.39
C ILE A 188 7.06 -10.04 6.42
N GLY A 189 7.84 -10.48 5.43
CA GLY A 189 8.45 -9.61 4.43
C GLY A 189 7.43 -8.82 3.62
N PHE A 190 6.39 -9.48 3.09
CA PHE A 190 5.31 -8.80 2.37
C PHE A 190 4.49 -7.88 3.28
N THR A 191 4.20 -8.30 4.52
CA THR A 191 3.48 -7.44 5.48
C THR A 191 4.28 -6.16 5.78
N PHE A 192 5.58 -6.31 6.03
CA PHE A 192 6.49 -5.20 6.23
C PHE A 192 6.51 -4.27 5.00
N LEU A 193 6.61 -4.85 3.80
CA LEU A 193 6.61 -4.12 2.54
C LEU A 193 5.32 -3.29 2.38
N TYR A 194 4.15 -3.87 2.67
CA TYR A 194 2.87 -3.19 2.47
C TYR A 194 2.51 -2.17 3.55
N VAL A 195 3.09 -2.28 4.75
CA VAL A 195 2.75 -1.40 5.88
C VAL A 195 3.78 -0.30 6.07
N VAL A 196 5.07 -0.60 5.92
CA VAL A 196 6.16 0.31 6.31
C VAL A 196 6.63 1.18 5.14
N VAL A 197 6.64 0.62 3.92
CA VAL A 197 7.18 1.30 2.74
C VAL A 197 6.31 2.45 2.24
N PRO A 198 4.96 2.33 2.17
CA PRO A 198 4.12 3.45 1.74
C PRO A 198 4.34 4.69 2.61
N ASN A 199 4.31 5.87 2.01
CA ASN A 199 4.38 7.14 2.72
C ASN A 199 3.00 7.59 3.24
N ARG A 200 2.24 6.65 3.81
CA ARG A 200 0.92 6.82 4.43
C ARG A 200 0.76 5.79 5.54
N PRO A 201 0.11 6.11 6.67
CA PRO A 201 -0.19 5.09 7.67
C PRO A 201 -1.14 4.04 7.09
N VAL A 202 -0.71 2.78 7.18
CA VAL A 202 -1.48 1.60 6.74
C VAL A 202 -1.78 0.74 7.95
N GLN A 203 -3.06 0.41 8.17
CA GLN A 203 -3.41 -0.50 9.25
C GLN A 203 -2.80 -1.89 9.00
N LEU A 204 -2.16 -2.46 10.03
CA LEU A 204 -1.51 -3.78 9.97
C LEU A 204 -2.44 -4.89 9.45
N ARG A 205 -3.75 -4.81 9.75
CA ARG A 205 -4.75 -5.79 9.31
C ARG A 205 -4.88 -5.83 7.79
N HIS A 206 -4.94 -4.68 7.12
CA HIS A 206 -5.06 -4.61 5.67
C HIS A 206 -3.79 -5.10 4.97
N GLY A 207 -2.63 -4.68 5.48
CA GLY A 207 -1.33 -5.14 5.01
C GLY A 207 -1.15 -6.64 5.15
N PHE A 208 -1.56 -7.22 6.29
CA PHE A 208 -1.46 -8.65 6.55
C PHE A 208 -2.30 -9.50 5.58
N TRP A 209 -3.55 -9.12 5.31
CA TRP A 209 -4.39 -9.87 4.38
C TRP A 209 -3.88 -9.78 2.93
N GLY A 210 -3.38 -8.62 2.51
CA GLY A 210 -2.69 -8.49 1.22
C GLY A 210 -1.42 -9.34 1.15
N ALA A 211 -0.63 -9.34 2.23
CA ALA A 211 0.59 -10.14 2.35
C ALA A 211 0.33 -11.64 2.35
N LEU A 212 -0.73 -12.09 3.01
CA LEU A 212 -1.14 -13.49 3.00
C LEU A 212 -1.46 -13.97 1.58
N PHE A 213 -2.22 -13.17 0.83
CA PHE A 213 -2.53 -13.46 -0.56
C PHE A 213 -1.25 -13.50 -1.43
N ALA A 214 -0.38 -12.50 -1.30
CA ALA A 214 0.89 -12.46 -2.02
C ALA A 214 1.79 -13.66 -1.69
N THR A 215 1.86 -14.05 -0.41
CA THR A 215 2.65 -15.20 0.05
C THR A 215 2.16 -16.50 -0.58
N VAL A 216 0.85 -16.74 -0.55
CA VAL A 216 0.26 -17.94 -1.15
C VAL A 216 0.55 -17.99 -2.65
N LEU A 217 0.41 -16.87 -3.36
CA LEU A 217 0.75 -16.79 -4.78
C LEU A 217 2.25 -16.97 -5.03
N PHE A 218 3.11 -16.39 -4.20
CA PHE A 218 4.56 -16.49 -4.34
C PHE A 218 5.05 -17.93 -4.16
N GLU A 219 4.58 -18.62 -3.12
CA GLU A 219 4.88 -20.03 -2.89
C GLU A 219 4.34 -20.92 -4.02
N SER A 220 3.11 -20.67 -4.46
CA SER A 220 2.52 -21.38 -5.62
C SER A 220 3.32 -21.14 -6.90
N ALA A 221 3.76 -19.89 -7.13
CA ALA A 221 4.55 -19.52 -8.29
C ALA A 221 5.92 -20.20 -8.30
N LYS A 222 6.57 -20.36 -7.14
CA LYS A 222 7.83 -21.11 -7.03
C LYS A 222 7.67 -22.54 -7.51
N HIS A 223 6.62 -23.23 -7.04
CA HIS A 223 6.33 -24.59 -7.47
C HIS A 223 5.96 -24.67 -8.96
N ALA A 224 5.11 -23.75 -9.43
CA ALA A 224 4.72 -23.70 -10.85
C ALA A 224 5.91 -23.45 -11.77
N PHE A 225 6.80 -22.55 -11.39
CA PHE A 225 7.98 -22.22 -12.19
C PHE A 225 9.03 -23.33 -12.16
N ALA A 226 9.26 -23.95 -11.00
CA ALA A 226 10.12 -25.14 -10.90
C ALA A 226 9.59 -26.30 -11.76
N TYR A 227 8.27 -26.53 -11.75
CA TYR A 227 7.62 -27.53 -12.60
C TYR A 227 7.77 -27.19 -14.09
N TYR A 228 7.56 -25.93 -14.49
CA TYR A 228 7.73 -25.48 -15.87
C TYR A 228 9.14 -25.74 -16.39
N LEU A 229 10.17 -25.36 -15.62
CA LEU A 229 11.57 -25.58 -16.01
C LEU A 229 11.94 -27.07 -16.06
N GLY A 230 11.43 -27.87 -15.13
CA GLY A 230 11.68 -29.32 -15.12
C GLY A 230 11.05 -30.05 -16.30
N ARG A 231 9.91 -29.56 -16.82
CA ARG A 231 9.15 -30.19 -17.91
C ARG A 231 9.54 -29.67 -19.29
N TYR A 232 9.80 -28.37 -19.42
CA TYR A 232 9.97 -27.66 -20.69
C TYR A 232 11.36 -27.04 -20.77
N ASN A 233 12.38 -27.87 -21.02
CA ASN A 233 13.76 -27.41 -21.11
C ASN A 233 14.18 -26.91 -22.50
N THR A 234 13.23 -26.69 -23.41
CA THR A 234 13.48 -26.36 -24.82
C THR A 234 14.30 -25.08 -24.97
N TYR A 235 14.08 -24.07 -24.13
CA TYR A 235 14.84 -22.82 -24.19
C TYR A 235 16.31 -22.98 -23.77
N GLN A 236 16.62 -23.80 -22.75
CA GLN A 236 18.02 -24.10 -22.42
C GLN A 236 18.66 -25.00 -23.46
N LEU A 237 17.91 -25.91 -24.10
CA LEU A 237 18.42 -26.75 -25.18
C LEU A 237 18.84 -25.93 -26.41
N LEU A 238 18.13 -24.85 -26.72
CA LEU A 238 18.41 -24.00 -27.89
C LEU A 238 19.48 -22.94 -27.62
N TYR A 239 19.47 -22.31 -26.45
CA TYR A 239 20.32 -21.15 -26.14
C TYR A 239 21.35 -21.41 -25.03
N GLY A 240 21.39 -22.62 -24.45
CA GLY A 240 22.32 -22.98 -23.39
C GLY A 240 22.25 -22.06 -22.19
N ALA A 241 23.42 -21.67 -21.65
CA ALA A 241 23.53 -20.78 -20.50
C ALA A 241 22.90 -19.38 -20.73
N PHE A 242 22.81 -18.92 -21.98
CA PHE A 242 22.20 -17.61 -22.31
C PHE A 242 20.71 -17.56 -21.98
N ALA A 243 19.99 -18.68 -22.01
CA ALA A 243 18.58 -18.76 -21.64
C ALA A 243 18.31 -18.37 -20.17
N THR A 244 19.32 -18.50 -19.31
CA THR A 244 19.21 -18.25 -17.87
C THR A 244 18.77 -16.81 -17.57
N VAL A 245 19.34 -15.82 -18.25
CA VAL A 245 19.08 -14.40 -17.95
C VAL A 245 17.65 -13.99 -18.29
N PRO A 246 17.11 -14.25 -19.50
CA PRO A 246 15.70 -13.95 -19.79
C PRO A 246 14.73 -14.74 -18.91
N ILE A 247 15.00 -16.01 -18.63
CA ILE A 247 14.14 -16.83 -17.76
C ILE A 247 14.12 -16.25 -16.34
N PHE A 248 15.27 -15.85 -15.81
CA PHE A 248 15.36 -15.21 -14.50
C PHE A 248 14.68 -13.84 -14.47
N PHE A 249 14.78 -13.05 -15.55
CA PHE A 249 14.05 -11.80 -15.68
C PHE A 249 12.53 -12.02 -15.61
N VAL A 250 12.01 -13.04 -16.32
CA VAL A 250 10.59 -13.44 -16.26
C VAL A 250 10.19 -13.87 -14.85
N TRP A 251 11.05 -14.62 -14.15
CA TRP A 251 10.81 -14.98 -12.75
C TRP A 251 10.66 -13.74 -11.86
N VAL A 252 11.65 -12.84 -11.89
CA VAL A 252 11.64 -11.63 -11.07
C VAL A 252 10.45 -10.73 -11.43
N TYR A 253 10.10 -10.64 -12.71
CA TYR A 253 8.89 -9.96 -13.17
C TYR A 253 7.63 -10.53 -12.52
N TRP A 254 7.45 -11.85 -12.54
CA TRP A 254 6.31 -12.51 -11.89
C TRP A 254 6.28 -12.28 -10.38
N VAL A 255 7.43 -12.31 -9.71
CA VAL A 255 7.51 -11.96 -8.27
C VAL A 255 7.00 -10.55 -8.04
N TRP A 256 7.38 -9.58 -8.86
CA TRP A 256 6.88 -8.20 -8.74
C TRP A 256 5.40 -8.07 -9.08
N ILE A 257 4.88 -8.79 -10.08
CA ILE A 257 3.44 -8.83 -10.36
C ILE A 257 2.65 -9.31 -9.14
N ILE A 258 3.09 -10.41 -8.52
CA ILE A 258 2.47 -10.94 -7.29
C ILE A 258 2.56 -9.92 -6.15
N THR A 259 3.73 -9.29 -6.00
CA THR A 259 3.98 -8.30 -4.95
C THR A 259 3.07 -7.08 -5.11
N LEU A 260 2.92 -6.55 -6.32
CA LEU A 260 2.04 -5.40 -6.58
C LEU A 260 0.56 -5.77 -6.47
N MET A 261 0.17 -6.99 -6.88
CA MET A 261 -1.19 -7.49 -6.72
C MET A 261 -1.57 -7.58 -5.23
N GLY A 262 -0.67 -8.05 -4.36
CA GLY A 262 -0.90 -8.06 -2.91
C GLY A 262 -1.02 -6.66 -2.31
N ALA A 263 -0.25 -5.69 -2.83
CA ALA A 263 -0.35 -4.30 -2.41
C ALA A 263 -1.70 -3.68 -2.81
N GLU A 264 -2.19 -3.94 -4.03
CA GLU A 264 -3.52 -3.52 -4.49
C GLU A 264 -4.65 -4.14 -3.65
N ILE A 265 -4.52 -5.41 -3.26
CA ILE A 265 -5.48 -6.05 -2.36
C ILE A 265 -5.47 -5.37 -0.99
N SER A 266 -4.28 -5.05 -0.45
CA SER A 266 -4.17 -4.29 0.80
C SER A 266 -4.84 -2.92 0.69
N TYR A 267 -4.63 -2.20 -0.42
CA TYR A 267 -5.26 -0.91 -0.69
C TYR A 267 -6.79 -1.04 -0.82
N ALA A 268 -7.27 -2.02 -1.58
CA ALA A 268 -8.70 -2.27 -1.77
C ALA A 268 -9.41 -2.62 -0.45
N LEU A 269 -8.73 -3.30 0.47
CA LEU A 269 -9.23 -3.57 1.82
C LEU A 269 -9.30 -2.29 2.67
N ALA A 270 -8.31 -1.41 2.58
CA ALA A 270 -8.31 -0.13 3.28
C ALA A 270 -9.42 0.80 2.77
N VAL A 271 -9.64 0.85 1.46
CA VAL A 271 -10.60 1.74 0.80
C VAL A 271 -11.94 1.03 0.54
N HIS A 272 -12.48 0.40 1.58
CA HIS A 272 -13.76 -0.32 1.48
C HIS A 272 -14.95 0.61 1.18
N HIS A 273 -14.88 1.88 1.60
CA HIS A 273 -15.94 2.87 1.41
C HIS A 273 -16.18 3.25 -0.06
N GLN A 274 -15.15 3.24 -0.91
CA GLN A 274 -15.30 3.51 -2.36
C GLN A 274 -16.10 2.40 -3.09
N ARG A 275 -16.27 1.23 -2.47
CA ARG A 275 -17.00 0.09 -3.03
C ARG A 275 -18.47 0.01 -2.54
N ARG A 276 -18.94 1.01 -1.77
CA ARG A 276 -20.34 1.08 -1.27
C ARG A 276 -21.33 1.25 -2.42
N GLN A 277 -22.54 0.72 -2.25
CA GLN A 277 -23.59 0.76 -3.29
C GLN A 277 -24.50 1.97 -3.10
N GLY A 278 -25.08 2.44 -4.21
CA GLY A 278 -26.12 3.47 -4.19
C GLY A 278 -25.69 4.74 -4.90
N GLN A 279 -26.61 5.71 -4.95
CA GLN A 279 -26.31 7.03 -5.49
C GLN A 279 -25.30 7.74 -4.57
N PRO A 280 -24.18 8.24 -5.12
CA PRO A 280 -23.16 8.87 -4.32
C PRO A 280 -23.70 10.13 -3.65
N LEU A 281 -23.29 10.34 -2.40
CA LEU A 281 -23.64 11.49 -1.60
C LEU A 281 -22.98 12.73 -2.24
N PRO A 282 -23.75 13.73 -2.68
CA PRO A 282 -23.20 14.98 -3.23
C PRO A 282 -22.24 15.66 -2.25
N GLY A 283 -21.26 16.39 -2.79
CA GLY A 283 -20.20 17.03 -1.99
C GLY A 283 -20.74 17.91 -0.85
N PHE A 284 -21.81 18.68 -1.11
CA PHE A 284 -22.48 19.49 -0.09
C PHE A 284 -23.02 18.67 1.08
N LEU A 285 -23.74 17.57 0.78
CA LEU A 285 -24.29 16.69 1.81
C LEU A 285 -23.19 15.91 2.54
N HIS A 286 -22.10 15.58 1.86
CA HIS A 286 -20.93 14.95 2.47
C HIS A 286 -20.30 15.87 3.52
N ALA A 287 -19.98 17.12 3.17
CA ALA A 287 -19.45 18.09 4.12
C ALA A 287 -20.40 18.32 5.29
N LEU A 288 -21.70 18.48 5.01
CA LEU A 288 -22.71 18.74 6.04
C LEU A 288 -22.88 17.58 7.02
N LEU A 289 -22.87 16.33 6.53
CA LEU A 289 -22.92 15.12 7.35
C LEU A 289 -21.71 15.03 8.29
N TRP A 290 -20.51 15.24 7.76
CA TRP A 290 -19.29 15.17 8.57
C TRP A 290 -19.21 16.28 9.61
N LEU A 291 -19.55 17.52 9.24
CA LEU A 291 -19.62 18.63 10.20
C LEU A 291 -20.67 18.36 11.28
N TYR A 292 -21.81 17.74 10.94
CA TYR A 292 -22.81 17.32 11.91
C TYR A 292 -22.28 16.25 12.87
N CYS A 293 -21.63 15.20 12.36
CA CYS A 293 -21.04 14.15 13.20
C CYS A 293 -19.96 14.71 14.14
N LEU A 294 -19.08 15.58 13.63
CA LEU A 294 -18.06 16.24 14.44
C LEU A 294 -18.67 17.17 15.48
N TRP A 295 -19.73 17.92 15.12
CA TRP A 295 -20.46 18.75 16.06
C TRP A 295 -21.05 17.92 17.19
N GLN A 296 -21.68 16.78 16.89
CA GLN A 296 -22.23 15.87 17.89
C GLN A 296 -21.14 15.25 18.79
N ALA A 297 -19.99 14.90 18.21
CA ALA A 297 -18.86 14.36 18.98
C ALA A 297 -18.23 15.41 19.90
N GLN A 298 -18.11 16.65 19.42
CA GLN A 298 -17.56 17.78 20.17
C GLN A 298 -18.40 18.12 21.41
N GLN A 299 -19.73 18.01 21.33
CA GLN A 299 -20.62 18.19 22.50
C GLN A 299 -20.30 17.21 23.65
N ASN A 300 -19.72 16.05 23.33
CA ASN A 300 -19.28 15.06 24.29
C ASN A 300 -17.77 15.14 24.61
N GLY A 301 -17.08 16.17 24.13
CA GLY A 301 -15.63 16.37 24.31
C GLY A 301 -14.77 15.33 23.57
N ARG A 302 -15.26 14.76 22.47
CA ARG A 302 -14.56 13.71 21.70
C ARG A 302 -14.31 14.15 20.25
N GLY A 303 -13.17 13.74 19.70
CA GLY A 303 -12.90 13.78 18.27
C GLY A 303 -13.39 12.51 17.57
N LEU A 304 -13.44 12.54 16.24
CA LEU A 304 -13.78 11.37 15.43
C LEU A 304 -12.58 10.94 14.57
N SER A 305 -12.32 9.64 14.52
CA SER A 305 -11.34 9.08 13.58
C SER A 305 -11.87 9.13 12.14
N LEU A 306 -10.95 9.06 11.17
CA LEU A 306 -11.31 8.94 9.76
C LEU A 306 -12.26 7.76 9.48
N GLU A 307 -12.04 6.63 10.15
CA GLU A 307 -12.88 5.44 10.01
C GLU A 307 -14.32 5.74 10.44
N GLN A 308 -14.51 6.38 11.60
CA GLN A 308 -15.84 6.77 12.08
C GLN A 308 -16.55 7.78 11.16
N LEU A 309 -15.82 8.77 10.63
CA LEU A 309 -16.38 9.74 9.68
C LEU A 309 -16.77 9.07 8.36
N THR A 310 -15.92 8.21 7.83
CA THR A 310 -16.23 7.49 6.59
C THR A 310 -17.40 6.54 6.79
N GLU A 311 -17.51 5.84 7.92
CA GLU A 311 -18.63 4.96 8.28
C GLU A 311 -19.95 5.67 8.63
N SER A 312 -19.97 7.00 8.74
CA SER A 312 -21.19 7.77 9.04
C SER A 312 -22.31 7.66 7.98
N SER A 313 -22.01 7.18 6.77
CA SER A 313 -23.00 6.98 5.70
C SER A 313 -22.79 5.66 4.97
N ASP A 314 -23.87 4.90 4.77
CA ASP A 314 -23.88 3.68 3.95
C ASP A 314 -23.73 3.95 2.44
N ARG A 315 -23.94 5.19 2.00
CA ARG A 315 -23.83 5.60 0.59
C ARG A 315 -22.37 5.92 0.23
N PRO A 316 -21.95 5.68 -1.02
CA PRO A 316 -20.65 6.13 -1.50
C PRO A 316 -20.59 7.67 -1.49
N TYR A 317 -19.40 8.25 -1.45
CA TYR A 317 -19.21 9.70 -1.51
C TYR A 317 -18.87 10.12 -2.94
N ALA A 318 -19.48 11.21 -3.43
CA ALA A 318 -19.19 11.74 -4.78
C ALA A 318 -17.83 12.43 -4.87
N VAL A 319 -17.39 13.03 -3.75
CA VAL A 319 -16.08 13.68 -3.61
C VAL A 319 -15.18 12.72 -2.85
N ASP A 320 -13.95 12.54 -3.33
CA ASP A 320 -12.93 11.75 -2.64
C ASP A 320 -12.75 12.25 -1.19
N ILE A 321 -12.63 11.31 -0.26
CA ILE A 321 -12.52 11.58 1.18
C ILE A 321 -11.30 12.43 1.50
N GLY A 322 -10.15 12.14 0.88
CA GLY A 322 -8.94 12.94 1.09
C GLY A 322 -9.13 14.38 0.62
N LYS A 323 -9.74 14.56 -0.55
CA LYS A 323 -10.06 15.90 -1.07
C LYS A 323 -11.08 16.64 -0.21
N MET A 324 -12.07 15.96 0.35
CA MET A 324 -13.04 16.60 1.25
C MET A 324 -12.38 17.07 2.55
N ILE A 325 -11.46 16.27 3.12
CA ILE A 325 -10.68 16.66 4.29
C ILE A 325 -9.85 17.91 3.97
N GLU A 326 -9.10 17.89 2.86
CA GLU A 326 -8.27 19.01 2.41
C GLU A 326 -9.11 20.30 2.30
N ILE A 327 -10.29 20.22 1.66
CA ILE A 327 -11.19 21.38 1.54
C ILE A 327 -11.65 21.88 2.91
N LEU A 328 -12.03 20.98 3.84
CA LEU A 328 -12.52 21.39 5.16
C LEU A 328 -11.41 21.92 6.08
N GLU A 329 -10.17 21.41 5.94
CA GLU A 329 -8.97 21.89 6.63
C GLU A 329 -8.54 23.26 6.08
N ASP A 330 -8.55 23.45 4.76
CA ASP A 330 -8.27 24.73 4.09
C ASP A 330 -9.27 25.82 4.49
N LEU A 331 -10.54 25.45 4.62
CA LEU A 331 -11.59 26.32 5.15
C LEU A 331 -11.48 26.55 6.67
N GLN A 332 -10.53 25.91 7.35
CA GLN A 332 -10.31 25.96 8.79
C GLN A 332 -11.55 25.57 9.60
N LEU A 333 -12.37 24.67 9.08
CA LEU A 333 -13.54 24.14 9.78
C LEU A 333 -13.17 22.94 10.64
N ILE A 334 -12.21 22.13 10.18
CA ILE A 334 -11.71 20.96 10.89
C ILE A 334 -10.19 21.00 11.03
N HIS A 335 -9.67 20.26 11.99
CA HIS A 335 -8.25 20.00 12.16
C HIS A 335 -8.03 18.56 12.60
N SER A 336 -6.94 17.95 12.13
CA SER A 336 -6.48 16.63 12.54
C SER A 336 -5.41 16.74 13.64
N ASP A 337 -5.60 16.00 14.73
CA ASP A 337 -4.57 15.84 15.78
C ASP A 337 -3.49 14.83 15.35
N HIS A 338 -2.40 14.72 16.11
CA HIS A 338 -1.31 13.75 15.90
C HIS A 338 -1.80 12.29 15.86
N ASP A 339 -2.91 11.98 16.51
CA ASP A 339 -3.55 10.66 16.53
C ASP A 339 -4.57 10.43 15.38
N GLU A 340 -4.55 11.27 14.33
CA GLU A 340 -5.50 11.21 13.18
C GLU A 340 -6.98 11.35 13.58
N THR A 341 -7.25 11.96 14.73
CA THR A 341 -8.61 12.32 15.15
C THR A 341 -8.95 13.72 14.66
N PHE A 342 -10.12 13.86 14.05
CA PHE A 342 -10.65 15.13 13.55
C PHE A 342 -11.52 15.81 14.59
N HIS A 343 -11.32 17.12 14.71
CA HIS A 343 -12.07 18.01 15.60
C HIS A 343 -12.53 19.24 14.84
N LEU A 344 -13.58 19.90 15.33
CA LEU A 344 -13.99 21.21 14.81
C LEU A 344 -13.04 22.29 15.31
N SER A 345 -12.52 23.09 14.40
CA SER A 345 -11.58 24.18 14.72
C SER A 345 -12.28 25.49 15.06
N ARG A 346 -13.54 25.64 14.66
CA ARG A 346 -14.30 26.90 14.79
C ARG A 346 -15.73 26.66 15.26
N ASN A 347 -16.34 27.72 15.76
CA ASN A 347 -17.75 27.71 16.12
C ASN A 347 -18.62 27.72 14.86
N LEU A 348 -19.37 26.64 14.65
CA LEU A 348 -20.30 26.49 13.51
C LEU A 348 -21.48 27.48 13.53
N GLY A 349 -21.67 28.24 14.61
CA GLY A 349 -22.64 29.33 14.67
C GLY A 349 -22.27 30.53 13.80
N GLU A 350 -20.99 30.71 13.47
CA GLU A 350 -20.51 31.85 12.67
C GLU A 350 -20.76 31.67 11.16
N PHE A 351 -21.02 30.44 10.73
CA PHE A 351 -21.13 30.06 9.32
C PHE A 351 -22.56 29.71 8.96
N SER A 352 -23.07 30.31 7.89
CA SER A 352 -24.38 29.96 7.35
C SER A 352 -24.31 28.74 6.43
N VAL A 353 -25.45 28.05 6.29
CA VAL A 353 -25.58 26.92 5.35
C VAL A 353 -25.31 27.39 3.92
N TYR A 354 -25.76 28.60 3.58
CA TYR A 354 -25.47 29.26 2.31
C TYR A 354 -23.96 29.44 2.09
N TRP A 355 -23.24 29.96 3.10
CA TRP A 355 -21.81 30.16 2.99
C TRP A 355 -21.08 28.85 2.68
N LEU A 356 -21.40 27.76 3.38
CA LEU A 356 -20.81 26.45 3.11
C LEU A 356 -21.08 25.97 1.68
N SER A 357 -22.29 26.21 1.15
CA SER A 357 -22.65 25.82 -0.22
C SER A 357 -21.83 26.52 -1.29
N GLN A 358 -21.37 27.74 -1.01
CA GLN A 358 -20.56 28.58 -1.89
C GLN A 358 -19.05 28.38 -1.67
N GLN A 359 -18.63 27.42 -0.85
CA GLN A 359 -17.21 27.09 -0.65
C GLN A 359 -16.86 25.68 -1.17
N LEU A 360 -17.86 24.86 -1.45
CA LEU A 360 -17.66 23.48 -1.89
C LEU A 360 -17.61 23.38 -3.43
N PRO A 361 -16.98 22.31 -3.97
CA PRO A 361 -16.95 22.08 -5.41
C PRO A 361 -18.37 22.00 -6.00
N PHE A 362 -18.56 22.60 -7.18
CA PHE A 362 -19.84 22.69 -7.91
C PHE A 362 -20.88 23.66 -7.30
N GLN A 363 -20.46 24.89 -7.01
CA GLN A 363 -21.35 25.98 -6.59
C GLN A 363 -22.19 26.56 -7.74
N LEU A 364 -23.32 27.20 -7.41
CA LEU A 364 -24.06 28.02 -8.35
C LEU A 364 -23.27 29.32 -8.63
N PRO A 365 -23.27 29.84 -9.88
CA PRO A 365 -22.45 31.00 -10.24
C PRO A 365 -22.78 32.21 -9.37
N SER A 366 -21.76 32.88 -8.88
CA SER A 366 -21.95 34.10 -8.09
C SER A 366 -22.22 35.31 -8.99
N GLN A 367 -22.83 36.36 -8.42
CA GLN A 367 -23.14 37.62 -9.12
C GLN A 367 -21.91 38.28 -9.80
N ILE A 368 -20.70 37.94 -9.35
CA ILE A 368 -19.45 38.50 -9.85
C ILE A 368 -18.99 37.77 -11.12
N GLU A 369 -19.20 36.45 -11.20
CA GLU A 369 -18.76 35.61 -12.32
C GLU A 369 -19.64 35.80 -13.56
N LEU A 370 -20.92 36.10 -13.37
CA LEU A 370 -21.92 36.31 -14.43
C LEU A 370 -21.82 37.68 -15.11
N LYS A 371 -20.85 38.53 -14.72
CA LYS A 371 -20.62 39.84 -15.36
C LYS A 371 -19.90 39.76 -16.71
N ASN A 372 -19.33 38.61 -17.07
CA ASN A 372 -18.67 38.43 -18.37
C ASN A 372 -19.71 38.23 -19.50
N ASP A 373 -19.53 38.92 -20.62
CA ASP A 373 -20.52 39.20 -21.68
C ASP A 373 -21.33 38.00 -22.21
N HIS A 374 -20.78 36.78 -22.18
CA HIS A 374 -21.46 35.60 -22.74
C HIS A 374 -22.67 35.08 -21.94
N TRP A 375 -22.78 35.41 -20.64
CA TRP A 375 -23.81 34.87 -19.75
C TRP A 375 -24.84 35.92 -19.28
N GLN A 376 -24.68 37.16 -19.74
CA GLN A 376 -25.60 38.29 -19.50
C GLN A 376 -27.09 37.94 -19.67
N PRO A 377 -27.52 37.21 -20.73
CA PRO A 377 -28.93 36.90 -20.93
C PRO A 377 -29.57 36.02 -19.83
N TRP A 378 -28.77 35.20 -19.14
CA TRP A 378 -29.26 34.29 -18.08
C TRP A 378 -28.95 34.81 -16.68
N SER A 379 -28.19 35.90 -16.56
CA SER A 379 -27.78 36.50 -15.29
C SER A 379 -28.96 36.79 -14.37
N GLY A 380 -30.09 37.25 -14.89
CA GLY A 380 -31.29 37.53 -14.11
C GLY A 380 -31.84 36.31 -13.38
N ILE A 381 -31.86 35.14 -14.04
CA ILE A 381 -32.39 33.89 -13.46
C ILE A 381 -31.46 33.39 -12.35
N PHE A 382 -30.15 33.36 -12.61
CA PHE A 382 -29.18 32.91 -11.61
C PHE A 382 -29.09 33.87 -10.42
N ASN A 383 -29.19 35.17 -10.65
CA ASN A 383 -29.19 36.18 -9.57
C ASN A 383 -30.42 36.05 -8.66
N GLU A 384 -31.60 35.82 -9.25
CA GLU A 384 -32.82 35.62 -8.46
C GLU A 384 -32.77 34.31 -7.67
N ALA A 385 -32.30 33.23 -8.29
CA ALA A 385 -32.10 31.95 -7.62
C ALA A 385 -31.09 32.05 -6.47
N ASP A 386 -29.96 32.72 -6.67
CA ASP A 386 -28.93 32.93 -5.65
C ASP A 386 -29.46 33.76 -4.47
N LYS A 387 -30.22 34.82 -4.76
CA LYS A 387 -30.86 35.66 -3.73
C LYS A 387 -31.86 34.86 -2.90
N GLN A 388 -32.69 34.03 -3.54
CA GLN A 388 -33.63 33.15 -2.86
C GLN A 388 -32.90 32.11 -1.99
N LEU A 389 -31.88 31.46 -2.54
CA LEU A 389 -31.02 30.52 -1.81
C LEU A 389 -30.37 31.16 -0.59
N LYS A 390 -29.79 32.35 -0.73
CA LYS A 390 -29.19 33.10 0.37
C LYS A 390 -30.18 33.42 1.48
N ASN A 391 -31.40 33.82 1.12
CA ASN A 391 -32.45 34.10 2.09
C ASN A 391 -32.93 32.84 2.82
N THR A 392 -33.06 31.71 2.13
CA THR A 392 -33.51 30.46 2.74
C THR A 392 -32.44 29.78 3.58
N LEU A 393 -31.18 29.82 3.13
CA LEU A 393 -30.04 29.14 3.76
C LEU A 393 -29.20 30.09 4.65
N SER A 394 -29.77 31.23 5.07
CA SER A 394 -29.11 32.17 5.99
C SER A 394 -28.98 31.63 7.42
N ILE A 395 -29.65 30.53 7.73
CA ILE A 395 -29.56 29.84 9.03
C ILE A 395 -28.11 29.39 9.30
N SER A 396 -27.67 29.47 10.56
CA SER A 396 -26.34 29.00 10.95
C SER A 396 -26.26 27.46 10.93
N LEU A 397 -25.07 26.91 10.72
CA LEU A 397 -24.87 25.46 10.79
C LEU A 397 -25.21 24.91 12.19
N HIS A 398 -24.87 25.65 13.25
CA HIS A 398 -25.25 25.29 14.62
C HIS A 398 -26.77 25.19 14.82
N GLU A 399 -27.52 26.17 14.32
CA GLU A 399 -28.98 26.18 14.45
C GLU A 399 -29.63 25.08 13.61
N LEU A 400 -29.12 24.82 12.40
CA LEU A 400 -29.57 23.69 11.58
C LEU A 400 -29.37 22.35 12.31
N PHE A 401 -28.20 22.13 12.90
CA PHE A 401 -27.86 20.90 13.62
C PHE A 401 -28.62 20.76 14.95
N GLY A 402 -28.95 21.88 15.61
CA GLY A 402 -29.79 21.87 16.80
C GLY A 402 -31.24 21.47 16.52
N ARG A 403 -31.78 21.78 15.34
CA ARG A 403 -33.16 21.44 14.95
C ARG A 403 -33.38 19.95 14.71
N SER A 404 -32.35 19.18 14.34
CA SER A 404 -32.49 17.74 14.06
C SER A 404 -32.80 16.92 15.32
N HIS A 405 -32.40 17.39 16.51
CA HIS A 405 -32.72 16.74 17.79
C HIS A 405 -34.21 16.78 18.16
N VAL A 406 -35.00 17.71 17.60
CA VAL A 406 -36.41 17.88 17.97
C VAL A 406 -37.33 16.87 17.25
N SER A 407 -36.90 16.31 16.12
CA SER A 407 -37.75 15.40 15.31
C SER A 407 -37.67 13.92 15.72
N ALA A 408 -36.62 13.49 16.44
CA ALA A 408 -36.46 12.09 16.84
C ALA A 408 -37.32 11.69 18.07
N ASN A 409 -37.84 12.67 18.82
CA ASN A 409 -38.72 12.44 19.98
C ASN A 409 -40.22 12.66 19.66
N ALA A 410 -40.59 12.75 18.38
CA ALA A 410 -41.95 13.06 17.96
C ALA A 410 -42.64 11.95 17.14
N ASN A 411 -42.11 10.72 17.15
CA ASN A 411 -42.77 9.55 16.57
C ASN A 411 -42.86 8.40 17.56
#